data_AF-A0A8H7FTC8-F1
#
_entry.id   AF-A0A8H7FTC8-F1
#
_cell.length_a   1.000
_cell.length_b   1.000
_cell.length_c   1.000
_cell.angle_alpha   90.00
_cell.angle_beta   90.00
_cell.angle_gamma   90.00
#
_symmetry.space_group_name_H-M   'P 1'
#
loop_
_entity.id
_entity.type
_entity.pdbx_description
1 polymer ?
#
loop_
_entity_poly.entity_id
_entity_poly.type
_entity_poly.pdbx_seq_one_letter_code
_entity_poly.pdbx_strand_id
1 'polypeptide(L)'
;MKFTAAFTAFCIAAVQVSGSALPKRGAAAPTDVQVLNFALTLEYLENAFYSQGLAKHSEADFEKAGLPSWVRGRFEQIAKHEATHIYTIASSVITSCPSGNAKLLPPTIAAFPSLTIPADAMPGKTVKLAYKPAKGASNSAKKYVAFISGLDTVFVPLGSSGEVEIPKDLYGVVFAVVTTNGTMVDDKVTVAGPAFLNFGFGSDGGPEAFKI
;
A
#
# COMPACT_ATOMS: atom_id res chain seq x y z
N MET A 1 3.00 -31.74 -82.42
CA MET A 1 2.16 -30.74 -81.72
C MET A 1 2.89 -30.35 -80.45
N LYS A 2 3.32 -29.09 -80.32
CA LYS A 2 4.06 -28.57 -79.16
C LYS A 2 3.05 -27.88 -78.24
N PHE A 3 2.89 -28.37 -77.01
CA PHE A 3 2.02 -27.75 -76.00
C PHE A 3 2.85 -26.76 -75.17
N THR A 4 2.52 -25.47 -75.28
CA THR A 4 3.09 -24.40 -74.46
C THR A 4 2.26 -24.27 -73.18
N ALA A 5 2.85 -24.55 -72.02
CA ALA A 5 2.22 -24.31 -70.73
C ALA A 5 2.50 -22.88 -70.27
N ALA A 6 1.44 -22.08 -70.07
CA ALA A 6 1.53 -20.76 -69.46
C ALA A 6 1.51 -20.90 -67.93
N PHE A 7 2.58 -20.48 -67.26
CA PHE A 7 2.63 -20.35 -65.81
C PHE A 7 2.03 -19.01 -65.41
N THR A 8 0.83 -19.02 -64.82
CA THR A 8 0.21 -17.82 -64.23
C THR A 8 0.83 -17.60 -62.85
N ALA A 9 1.60 -16.52 -62.68
CA ALA A 9 2.12 -16.10 -61.40
C ALA A 9 0.98 -15.57 -60.51
N PHE A 10 0.70 -16.27 -59.41
CA PHE A 10 -0.26 -15.82 -58.40
C PHE A 10 0.48 -14.93 -57.39
N CYS A 11 0.32 -13.61 -57.48
CA CYS A 11 0.84 -12.68 -56.49
C CYS A 11 0.06 -12.84 -55.18
N ILE A 12 0.68 -13.45 -54.16
CA ILE A 12 0.16 -13.45 -52.80
C ILE A 12 0.37 -12.03 -52.24
N ALA A 13 -0.69 -11.23 -52.19
CA ALA A 13 -0.69 -9.98 -51.45
C ALA A 13 -0.62 -10.32 -49.95
N ALA A 14 0.51 -10.02 -49.32
CA ALA A 14 0.62 -10.06 -47.87
C ALA A 14 -0.29 -8.97 -47.28
N VAL A 15 -1.44 -9.37 -46.73
CA VAL A 15 -2.27 -8.48 -45.92
C VAL A 15 -1.48 -8.16 -44.66
N GLN A 16 -0.95 -6.94 -44.57
CA GLN A 16 -0.44 -6.44 -43.30
C GLN A 16 -1.62 -6.23 -42.37
N VAL A 17 -1.79 -7.11 -41.38
CA VAL A 17 -2.66 -6.85 -40.25
C VAL A 17 -1.98 -5.77 -39.43
N SER A 18 -2.33 -4.52 -39.67
CA SER A 18 -2.04 -3.43 -38.72
C SER A 18 -2.75 -3.78 -37.42
N GLY A 19 -2.01 -4.28 -36.43
CA GLY A 19 -2.53 -4.44 -35.09
C GLY A 19 -2.86 -3.06 -34.54
N SER A 20 -4.13 -2.67 -34.58
CA SER A 20 -4.63 -1.51 -33.86
C SER A 20 -4.28 -1.74 -32.39
N ALA A 21 -3.50 -0.85 -31.78
CA ALA A 21 -3.31 -0.86 -30.34
C ALA A 21 -4.70 -0.90 -29.68
N LEU A 22 -4.89 -1.84 -28.74
CA LEU A 22 -6.12 -1.90 -27.95
C LEU A 22 -6.37 -0.49 -27.36
N PRO A 23 -7.61 0.03 -27.41
CA PRO A 23 -7.89 1.33 -26.84
C PRO A 23 -7.49 1.29 -25.36
N LYS A 24 -6.52 2.16 -24.99
CA LYS A 24 -6.13 2.36 -23.60
C LYS A 24 -7.41 2.70 -22.84
N ARG A 25 -7.75 1.90 -21.82
CA ARG A 25 -8.98 2.07 -21.03
C ARG A 25 -8.99 3.50 -20.48
N GLY A 26 -9.81 4.37 -21.08
CA GLY A 26 -9.79 5.83 -20.88
C GLY A 26 -10.49 6.31 -19.60
N ALA A 27 -10.52 5.50 -18.54
CA ALA A 27 -10.95 6.01 -17.25
C ALA A 27 -9.80 6.83 -16.67
N ALA A 28 -10.08 8.06 -16.24
CA ALA A 28 -9.11 8.84 -15.47
C ALA A 28 -8.66 8.00 -14.25
N ALA A 29 -7.37 8.08 -13.92
CA ALA A 29 -6.87 7.44 -12.71
C ALA A 29 -7.65 7.98 -11.49
N PRO A 30 -8.04 7.12 -10.53
CA PRO A 30 -8.67 7.57 -9.30
C PRO A 30 -7.81 8.63 -8.60
N THR A 31 -8.44 9.67 -8.05
CA THR A 31 -7.73 10.64 -7.21
C THR A 31 -7.33 10.02 -5.87
N ASP A 32 -6.29 10.53 -5.24
CA ASP A 32 -5.85 10.06 -3.90
C ASP A 32 -7.01 10.09 -2.90
N VAL A 33 -7.87 11.10 -2.95
CA VAL A 33 -9.06 11.20 -2.09
C VAL A 33 -10.08 10.09 -2.40
N GLN A 34 -10.27 9.71 -3.66
CA GLN A 34 -11.15 8.58 -4.01
C GLN A 34 -10.57 7.25 -3.51
N VAL A 35 -9.26 7.05 -3.66
CA VAL A 35 -8.58 5.85 -3.15
C VAL A 35 -8.65 5.78 -1.63
N LEU A 36 -8.37 6.88 -0.93
CA LEU A 36 -8.42 6.94 0.53
C LEU A 36 -9.84 6.78 1.07
N ASN A 37 -10.87 7.33 0.42
CA ASN A 37 -12.26 7.08 0.82
C ASN A 37 -12.69 5.63 0.60
N PHE A 38 -12.22 5.00 -0.48
CA PHE A 38 -12.45 3.57 -0.70
C PHE A 38 -11.77 2.73 0.39
N ALA A 39 -10.50 3.00 0.69
CA ALA A 39 -9.78 2.34 1.78
C ALA A 39 -10.48 2.55 3.13
N LEU A 40 -10.87 3.77 3.48
CA LEU A 40 -11.61 4.08 4.70
C LEU A 40 -12.90 3.26 4.84
N THR A 41 -13.59 3.00 3.73
CA THR A 41 -14.79 2.16 3.72
C THR A 41 -14.45 0.70 4.08
N LEU A 42 -13.34 0.16 3.55
CA LEU A 42 -12.87 -1.18 3.91
C LEU A 42 -12.50 -1.26 5.39
N GLU A 43 -11.77 -0.27 5.91
CA GLU A 43 -11.40 -0.24 7.32
C GLU A 43 -12.65 -0.22 8.25
N TYR A 44 -13.71 0.51 7.88
CA TYR A 44 -14.99 0.46 8.60
C TYR A 44 -15.64 -0.92 8.57
N LEU A 45 -15.61 -1.61 7.43
CA LEU A 45 -16.15 -2.97 7.30
C LEU A 45 -15.36 -3.98 8.13
N GLU A 46 -14.03 -3.89 8.11
CA GLU A 46 -13.13 -4.77 8.85
C GLU A 46 -13.24 -4.52 10.35
N ASN A 47 -13.21 -3.27 10.79
CA ASN A 47 -13.45 -2.93 12.19
C ASN A 47 -14.82 -3.41 12.67
N ALA A 48 -15.88 -3.27 11.86
CA ALA A 48 -17.20 -3.80 12.20
C ALA A 48 -17.19 -5.34 12.31
N PHE A 49 -16.53 -6.03 11.37
CA PHE A 49 -16.38 -7.48 11.39
C PHE A 49 -15.68 -7.97 12.66
N TYR A 50 -14.49 -7.45 12.97
CA TYR A 50 -13.72 -7.89 14.13
C TYR A 50 -14.36 -7.49 15.46
N SER A 51 -14.80 -6.24 15.60
CA SER A 51 -15.42 -5.77 16.86
C SER A 51 -16.71 -6.51 17.19
N GLN A 52 -17.59 -6.72 16.21
CA GLN A 52 -18.83 -7.47 16.42
C GLN A 52 -18.57 -8.97 16.59
N GLY A 53 -17.60 -9.53 15.87
CA GLY A 53 -17.19 -10.92 16.04
C GLY A 53 -16.69 -11.20 17.45
N LEU A 54 -15.79 -10.35 17.97
CA LEU A 54 -15.25 -10.46 19.33
C LEU A 54 -16.30 -10.23 20.42
N ALA A 55 -17.33 -9.40 20.15
CA ALA A 55 -18.45 -9.19 21.06
C ALA A 55 -19.41 -10.40 21.10
N LYS A 56 -19.53 -11.14 19.99
CA LYS A 56 -20.41 -12.31 19.88
C LYS A 56 -19.73 -13.62 20.29
N HIS A 57 -18.41 -13.72 20.17
CA HIS A 57 -17.65 -14.94 20.39
C HIS A 57 -16.62 -14.79 21.51
N SER A 58 -16.86 -15.55 22.57
CA SER A 58 -16.00 -15.63 23.75
C SER A 58 -14.71 -16.43 23.47
N GLU A 59 -13.75 -16.39 24.38
CA GLU A 59 -12.55 -17.24 24.32
C GLU A 59 -12.92 -18.74 24.27
N ALA A 60 -13.91 -19.16 25.07
CA ALA A 60 -14.42 -20.52 25.07
C ALA A 60 -15.00 -20.95 23.70
N ASP A 61 -15.60 -20.02 22.94
CA ASP A 61 -16.10 -20.32 21.60
C ASP A 61 -14.96 -20.60 20.61
N PHE A 62 -13.84 -19.87 20.74
CA PHE A 62 -12.63 -20.13 19.93
C PHE A 62 -12.00 -21.47 20.31
N GLU A 63 -11.88 -21.77 21.61
CA GLU A 63 -11.38 -23.06 22.08
C GLU A 63 -12.26 -24.22 21.63
N LYS A 64 -13.60 -24.06 21.71
CA LYS A 64 -14.57 -25.05 21.25
C LYS A 64 -14.49 -25.28 19.74
N ALA A 65 -14.12 -24.25 18.97
CA ALA A 65 -13.84 -24.38 17.55
C ALA A 65 -12.49 -25.09 17.25
N GLY A 66 -11.75 -25.50 18.28
CA GLY A 66 -10.46 -26.17 18.14
C GLY A 66 -9.31 -25.23 17.76
N LEU A 67 -9.51 -23.91 17.90
CA LEU A 67 -8.48 -22.92 17.61
C LEU A 67 -7.48 -22.82 18.76
N PRO A 68 -6.18 -22.60 18.48
CA PRO A 68 -5.21 -22.30 19.52
C PRO A 68 -5.61 -21.08 20.36
N SER A 69 -5.31 -21.09 21.66
CA SER A 69 -5.70 -20.03 22.60
C SER A 69 -5.20 -18.63 22.20
N TRP A 70 -4.08 -18.53 21.50
CA TRP A 70 -3.54 -17.25 21.01
C TRP A 70 -4.36 -16.61 19.88
N VAL A 71 -5.24 -17.36 19.21
CA VAL A 71 -5.97 -16.87 18.02
C VAL A 71 -6.91 -15.72 18.39
N ARG A 72 -7.65 -15.82 19.49
CA ARG A 72 -8.57 -14.76 19.89
C ARG A 72 -7.82 -13.46 20.21
N GLY A 73 -6.66 -13.56 20.87
CA GLY A 73 -5.78 -12.42 21.11
C GLY A 73 -5.31 -11.74 19.82
N ARG A 74 -5.11 -12.50 18.72
CA ARG A 74 -4.81 -11.92 17.41
C ARG A 74 -6.00 -11.18 16.82
N PHE A 75 -7.21 -11.70 16.96
CA PHE A 75 -8.42 -10.99 16.52
C PHE A 75 -8.57 -9.66 17.29
N GLU A 76 -8.32 -9.65 18.60
CA GLU A 76 -8.33 -8.40 19.38
C GLU A 76 -7.25 -7.41 18.95
N GLN A 77 -6.06 -7.91 18.59
CA GLN A 77 -4.99 -7.07 18.06
C GLN A 77 -5.38 -6.46 16.71
N ILE A 78 -5.93 -7.28 15.80
CA ILE A 78 -6.37 -6.82 14.48
C ILE A 78 -7.49 -5.79 14.63
N ALA A 79 -8.48 -6.04 15.48
CA ALA A 79 -9.55 -5.07 15.76
C ALA A 79 -9.01 -3.70 16.20
N LYS A 80 -7.91 -3.68 16.96
CA LYS A 80 -7.25 -2.42 17.36
C LYS A 80 -6.54 -1.77 16.17
N HIS A 81 -5.87 -2.55 15.33
CA HIS A 81 -5.22 -2.03 14.12
C HIS A 81 -6.25 -1.37 13.19
N GLU A 82 -7.39 -2.00 12.91
CA GLU A 82 -8.40 -1.43 11.98
C GLU A 82 -8.98 -0.12 12.52
N ALA A 83 -9.16 -0.01 13.85
CA ALA A 83 -9.56 1.25 14.46
C ALA A 83 -8.49 2.36 14.30
N THR A 84 -7.20 2.01 14.40
CA THR A 84 -6.07 2.92 14.13
C THR A 84 -6.00 3.29 12.65
N HIS A 85 -6.26 2.36 11.73
CA HIS A 85 -6.30 2.60 10.29
C HIS A 85 -7.43 3.56 9.91
N ILE A 86 -8.66 3.34 10.39
CA ILE A 86 -9.79 4.28 10.21
C ILE A 86 -9.34 5.70 10.59
N TYR A 87 -8.75 5.86 11.78
CA TYR A 87 -8.35 7.19 12.25
C TYR A 87 -7.25 7.80 11.37
N THR A 88 -6.25 7.01 11.00
CA THR A 88 -5.13 7.46 10.16
C THR A 88 -5.62 7.90 8.78
N ILE A 89 -6.42 7.07 8.10
CA ILE A 89 -6.96 7.39 6.78
C ILE A 89 -7.95 8.56 6.86
N ALA A 90 -8.89 8.54 7.81
CA ALA A 90 -9.85 9.62 8.00
C ALA A 90 -9.15 10.96 8.24
N SER A 91 -8.09 10.99 9.03
CA SER A 91 -7.32 12.22 9.30
C SER A 91 -6.67 12.82 8.04
N SER A 92 -6.35 11.99 7.04
CA SER A 92 -5.75 12.42 5.78
C SER A 92 -6.75 13.00 4.78
N VAL A 93 -8.05 12.66 4.91
CA VAL A 93 -9.12 13.12 3.99
C VAL A 93 -10.10 14.10 4.62
N ILE A 94 -10.23 14.11 5.95
CA ILE A 94 -11.13 15.03 6.68
C ILE A 94 -10.41 16.36 6.88
N THR A 95 -10.81 17.38 6.12
CA THR A 95 -10.26 18.75 6.22
C THR A 95 -10.57 19.42 7.58
N SER A 96 -11.68 19.05 8.20
CA SER A 96 -12.02 19.50 9.55
C SER A 96 -12.90 18.47 10.28
N CYS A 97 -12.51 18.11 11.50
CA CYS A 97 -13.36 17.34 12.40
C CYS A 97 -14.34 18.30 13.10
N PRO A 98 -15.67 18.08 13.01
CA PRO A 98 -16.64 18.85 13.79
C PRO A 98 -16.30 18.86 15.27
N SER A 99 -16.45 20.02 15.92
CA SER A 99 -16.13 20.18 17.34
C SER A 99 -16.94 19.20 18.19
N GLY A 100 -16.26 18.42 19.03
CA GLY A 100 -16.87 17.38 19.87
C GLY A 100 -16.68 15.95 19.35
N ASN A 101 -16.56 15.74 18.04
CA ASN A 101 -16.42 14.39 17.47
C ASN A 101 -15.09 13.71 17.86
N ALA A 102 -14.03 14.47 18.11
CA ALA A 102 -12.76 13.94 18.60
C ALA A 102 -12.90 13.20 19.96
N LYS A 103 -13.92 13.51 20.75
CA LYS A 103 -14.21 12.83 22.03
C LYS A 103 -14.93 11.48 21.86
N LEU A 104 -15.45 11.19 20.65
CA LEU A 104 -16.12 9.91 20.35
C LEU A 104 -15.12 8.79 20.10
N LEU A 105 -13.85 9.14 19.90
CA LEU A 105 -12.78 8.17 19.68
C LEU A 105 -12.14 7.79 21.02
N PRO A 106 -11.74 6.52 21.21
CA PRO A 106 -10.94 6.13 22.35
C PRO A 106 -9.71 7.04 22.46
N PRO A 107 -9.39 7.57 23.65
CA PRO A 107 -8.28 8.50 23.84
C PRO A 107 -6.90 7.88 23.55
N THR A 108 -6.86 6.56 23.34
CA THR A 108 -5.67 5.79 22.98
C THR A 108 -5.43 5.71 21.47
N ILE A 109 -6.36 6.17 20.63
CA ILE A 109 -6.24 6.13 19.17
C ILE A 109 -5.76 7.49 18.68
N ALA A 110 -4.63 7.50 17.99
CA ALA A 110 -4.05 8.66 17.34
C ALA A 110 -3.51 8.27 15.97
N ALA A 111 -3.45 9.25 15.06
CA ALA A 111 -3.02 9.04 13.69
C ALA A 111 -1.51 9.02 13.71
N PHE A 112 -0.94 8.11 12.93
CA PHE A 112 0.47 8.19 12.68
C PHE A 112 0.79 9.47 11.92
N PRO A 113 1.92 10.13 12.24
CA PRO A 113 2.36 11.27 11.47
C PRO A 113 2.55 10.89 10.00
N SER A 114 2.17 11.81 9.10
CA SER A 114 2.33 11.60 7.67
C SER A 114 3.80 11.44 7.28
N LEU A 115 4.07 10.48 6.40
CA LEU A 115 5.34 10.30 5.72
C LEU A 115 5.20 10.81 4.28
N THR A 116 6.18 11.57 3.83
CA THR A 116 6.27 12.07 2.45
C THR A 116 7.53 11.54 1.81
N ILE A 117 7.37 11.02 0.60
CA ILE A 117 8.44 10.52 -0.26
C ILE A 117 8.51 11.42 -1.50
N PRO A 118 9.71 11.77 -2.00
CA PRO A 118 9.86 12.57 -3.21
C PRO A 118 9.13 11.95 -4.42
N ALA A 119 8.56 12.78 -5.29
CA ALA A 119 7.79 12.33 -6.45
C ALA A 119 8.64 11.60 -7.51
N ASP A 120 9.94 11.80 -7.51
CA ASP A 120 10.91 11.13 -8.38
C ASP A 120 11.48 9.84 -7.76
N ALA A 121 10.93 9.39 -6.63
CA ALA A 121 11.28 8.13 -5.98
C ALA A 121 11.08 6.94 -6.93
N MET A 122 12.13 6.13 -7.07
CA MET A 122 12.18 4.95 -7.95
C MET A 122 12.97 3.81 -7.30
N PRO A 123 12.67 2.54 -7.63
CA PRO A 123 13.48 1.40 -7.19
C PRO A 123 14.97 1.61 -7.51
N GLY A 124 15.83 1.31 -6.54
CA GLY A 124 17.28 1.50 -6.61
C GLY A 124 17.77 2.95 -6.42
N LYS A 125 16.89 3.93 -6.20
CA LYS A 125 17.29 5.31 -5.88
C LYS A 125 17.36 5.53 -4.38
N THR A 126 18.37 6.30 -3.96
CA THR A 126 18.40 6.89 -2.62
C THR A 126 17.59 8.17 -2.62
N VAL A 127 16.63 8.25 -1.69
CA VAL A 127 15.74 9.41 -1.53
C VAL A 127 15.78 9.93 -0.11
N LYS A 128 15.47 11.21 0.08
CA LYS A 128 15.34 11.83 1.40
C LYS A 128 13.89 11.91 1.81
N LEU A 129 13.57 11.34 2.97
CA LEU A 129 12.21 11.32 3.51
C LEU A 129 11.88 12.62 4.26
N ALA A 130 10.61 13.00 4.23
CA ALA A 130 10.09 14.07 5.06
C ALA A 130 8.94 13.55 5.95
N TYR A 131 9.05 13.73 7.26
CA TYR A 131 7.98 13.44 8.21
C TYR A 131 8.19 14.26 9.48
N LYS A 132 7.10 14.56 10.20
CA LYS A 132 7.18 15.14 11.55
C LYS A 132 7.10 13.99 12.56
N PRO A 133 8.12 13.71 13.39
CA PRO A 133 8.03 12.67 14.40
C PRO A 133 6.87 12.93 15.37
N ALA A 134 6.19 11.87 15.82
CA ALA A 134 5.15 11.98 16.84
C ALA A 134 5.69 12.67 18.11
N LYS A 135 4.82 13.44 18.80
CA LYS A 135 5.20 14.17 20.02
C LYS A 135 5.70 13.18 21.09
N GLY A 136 6.98 13.25 21.46
CA GLY A 136 7.61 12.34 22.43
C GLY A 136 8.35 11.14 21.81
N ALA A 137 8.42 11.04 20.48
CA ALA A 137 9.21 10.00 19.82
C ALA A 137 10.70 10.13 20.15
N SER A 138 11.32 9.02 20.56
CA SER A 138 12.76 8.98 20.85
C SER A 138 13.58 9.27 19.60
N ASN A 139 14.42 10.31 19.65
CA ASN A 139 15.24 10.76 18.53
C ASN A 139 16.50 9.90 18.28
N SER A 140 16.73 8.84 19.07
CA SER A 140 18.03 8.16 19.16
C SER A 140 18.03 6.66 18.86
N ALA A 141 16.90 6.08 18.45
CA ALA A 141 16.85 4.69 18.02
C ALA A 141 17.27 4.56 16.55
N LYS A 142 17.98 3.47 16.18
CA LYS A 142 18.11 3.06 14.79
C LYS A 142 16.72 2.95 14.18
N LYS A 143 16.50 3.61 13.05
CA LYS A 143 15.23 3.58 12.33
C LYS A 143 15.38 2.80 11.04
N TYR A 144 14.27 2.25 10.58
CA TYR A 144 14.15 1.54 9.32
C TYR A 144 12.96 2.09 8.56
N VAL A 145 12.98 1.87 7.25
CA VAL A 145 11.81 2.03 6.39
C VAL A 145 11.39 0.64 6.00
N ALA A 146 10.18 0.27 6.39
CA ALA A 146 9.54 -0.95 5.95
C ALA A 146 8.82 -0.65 4.63
N PHE A 147 9.30 -1.24 3.54
CA PHE A 147 8.63 -1.24 2.24
C PHE A 147 7.76 -2.50 2.16
N ILE A 148 6.44 -2.31 2.22
CA ILE A 148 5.43 -3.37 2.18
C ILE A 148 4.90 -3.44 0.74
N SER A 149 5.14 -4.57 0.07
CA SER A 149 4.66 -4.84 -1.29
C SER A 149 3.95 -6.18 -1.30
N GLY A 150 2.64 -6.16 -1.50
CA GLY A 150 1.81 -7.36 -1.33
C GLY A 150 1.92 -7.93 0.09
N LEU A 151 2.39 -9.16 0.21
CA LEU A 151 2.62 -9.84 1.51
C LEU A 151 4.07 -9.73 1.99
N ASP A 152 4.97 -9.21 1.16
CA ASP A 152 6.39 -9.10 1.46
C ASP A 152 6.70 -7.76 2.11
N THR A 153 7.64 -7.76 3.05
CA THR A 153 8.15 -6.54 3.68
C THR A 153 9.67 -6.53 3.66
N VAL A 154 10.25 -5.47 3.11
CA VAL A 154 11.70 -5.25 3.09
C VAL A 154 12.04 -4.09 4.02
N PHE A 155 12.90 -4.33 5.00
CA PHE A 155 13.35 -3.30 5.94
C PHE A 155 14.71 -2.75 5.50
N VAL A 156 14.75 -1.44 5.23
CA VAL A 156 15.99 -0.74 4.87
C VAL A 156 16.36 0.23 5.99
N PRO A 157 17.62 0.26 6.48
CA PRO A 157 18.04 1.23 7.48
C PRO A 157 17.83 2.67 7.00
N LEU A 158 17.24 3.51 7.84
CA LEU A 158 17.11 4.94 7.58
C LEU A 158 18.40 5.64 8.01
N GLY A 159 19.07 6.31 7.08
CA GLY A 159 20.27 7.09 7.34
C GLY A 159 20.01 8.21 8.35
N SER A 160 21.06 8.62 9.07
CA SER A 160 20.97 9.71 10.06
C SER A 160 20.55 11.06 9.46
N SER A 161 20.80 11.26 8.16
CA SER A 161 20.35 12.41 7.36
C SER A 161 18.89 12.32 6.88
N GLY A 162 18.20 11.21 7.16
CA GLY A 162 16.84 10.93 6.68
C GLY A 162 16.77 10.31 5.29
N GLU A 163 17.88 9.78 4.78
CA GLU A 163 17.97 9.14 3.46
C GLU A 163 17.78 7.63 3.53
N VAL A 164 17.15 7.05 2.49
CA VAL A 164 16.93 5.60 2.36
C VAL A 164 17.08 5.19 0.89
N GLU A 165 17.69 4.03 0.63
CA GLU A 165 17.66 3.39 -0.69
C GLU A 165 16.37 2.60 -0.86
N ILE A 166 15.61 2.89 -1.91
CA ILE A 166 14.41 2.12 -2.26
C ILE A 166 14.87 0.79 -2.86
N PRO A 167 14.41 -0.37 -2.36
CA PRO A 167 14.80 -1.68 -2.90
C PRO A 167 14.50 -1.79 -4.41
N LYS A 168 15.42 -2.40 -5.16
CA LYS A 168 15.38 -2.47 -6.64
C LYS A 168 14.26 -3.34 -7.19
N ASP A 169 13.82 -4.34 -6.41
CA ASP A 169 12.87 -5.34 -6.85
C ASP A 169 11.41 -4.96 -6.53
N LEU A 170 11.17 -3.70 -6.16
CA LEU A 170 9.82 -3.21 -5.88
C LEU A 170 9.07 -2.86 -7.16
N TYR A 171 7.85 -3.37 -7.28
CA TYR A 171 6.93 -3.11 -8.38
C TYR A 171 5.50 -2.98 -7.87
N GLY A 172 4.64 -2.32 -8.66
CA GLY A 172 3.24 -2.08 -8.33
C GLY A 172 3.08 -1.18 -7.10
N VAL A 173 2.05 -1.47 -6.31
CA VAL A 173 1.71 -0.71 -5.11
C VAL A 173 2.65 -1.10 -3.96
N VAL A 174 3.27 -0.08 -3.38
CA VAL A 174 4.17 -0.21 -2.23
C VAL A 174 3.75 0.80 -1.17
N PHE A 175 3.68 0.35 0.07
CA PHE A 175 3.54 1.22 1.24
C PHE A 175 4.87 1.33 1.97
N ALA A 176 5.26 2.54 2.36
CA ALA A 176 6.45 2.79 3.13
C ALA A 176 6.09 3.28 4.53
N VAL A 177 6.67 2.66 5.56
CA VAL A 177 6.45 3.01 6.97
C VAL A 177 7.80 3.21 7.66
N VAL A 178 7.99 4.33 8.37
CA VAL A 178 9.17 4.52 9.23
C VAL A 178 8.92 3.81 10.55
N THR A 179 9.83 2.93 10.94
CA THR A 179 9.73 2.10 12.15
C THR A 179 11.02 2.14 12.96
N THR A 180 10.90 1.92 14.28
CA THR A 180 12.04 1.73 15.19
C THR A 180 12.55 0.27 15.23
N ASN A 181 11.91 -0.64 14.49
CA ASN A 181 12.23 -2.06 14.46
C ASN A 181 12.49 -2.54 13.03
N GLY A 182 13.58 -3.28 12.81
CA GLY A 182 14.00 -3.75 11.48
C GLY A 182 13.41 -5.09 11.03
N THR A 183 12.44 -5.64 11.77
CA THR A 183 11.84 -6.96 11.50
C THR A 183 10.31 -6.99 11.60
N MET A 184 9.69 -5.94 12.14
CA MET A 184 8.24 -5.88 12.29
C MET A 184 7.70 -4.46 12.11
N VAL A 185 6.44 -4.39 11.66
CA VAL A 185 5.63 -3.20 11.62
C VAL A 185 4.41 -3.45 12.50
N ASP A 186 4.25 -2.64 13.53
CA ASP A 186 3.08 -2.59 14.39
C ASP A 186 2.88 -1.16 14.95
N ASP A 187 1.78 -0.93 15.65
CA ASP A 187 1.45 0.38 16.17
C ASP A 187 2.49 0.95 17.15
N LYS A 188 3.23 0.09 17.87
CA LYS A 188 4.19 0.50 18.90
C LYS A 188 5.53 0.92 18.30
N VAL A 189 5.90 0.34 17.16
CA VAL A 189 7.18 0.62 16.51
C VAL A 189 7.06 1.64 15.39
N THR A 190 5.85 1.92 14.91
CA THR A 190 5.56 2.89 13.84
C THR A 190 5.82 4.33 14.29
N VAL A 191 6.63 5.03 13.50
CA VAL A 191 7.04 6.44 13.74
C VAL A 191 6.27 7.39 12.83
N ALA A 192 6.10 7.01 11.56
CA ALA A 192 5.40 7.80 10.54
C ALA A 192 5.01 6.90 9.36
N GLY A 193 3.94 7.29 8.66
CA GLY A 193 3.41 6.59 7.49
C GLY A 193 1.98 6.08 7.69
N PRO A 194 1.47 5.26 6.76
CA PRO A 194 2.15 4.84 5.53
C PRO A 194 2.26 5.98 4.49
N ALA A 195 3.31 5.94 3.67
CA ALA A 195 3.38 6.68 2.40
C ALA A 195 3.10 5.72 1.23
N PHE A 196 2.37 6.19 0.24
CA PHE A 196 2.04 5.43 -0.96
C PHE A 196 3.07 5.64 -2.06
N LEU A 197 3.49 4.55 -2.70
CA LEU A 197 4.34 4.50 -3.88
C LEU A 197 3.68 3.57 -4.89
N ASN A 198 3.74 3.93 -6.18
CA ASN A 198 3.29 3.07 -7.26
C ASN A 198 4.34 3.03 -8.37
N PHE A 199 4.95 1.87 -8.54
CA PHE A 199 5.94 1.61 -9.57
C PHE A 199 5.27 0.85 -10.71
N GLY A 200 5.21 1.45 -11.89
CA GLY A 200 4.64 0.83 -13.07
C GLY A 200 5.48 -0.34 -13.59
N PHE A 201 4.91 -1.09 -14.51
CA PHE A 201 5.64 -2.09 -15.29
C PHE A 201 5.98 -1.49 -16.66
N GLY A 202 7.27 -1.39 -16.95
CA GLY A 202 7.76 -1.04 -18.27
C GLY A 202 7.40 -2.11 -19.30
N SER A 203 7.52 -1.75 -20.58
CA SER A 203 7.26 -2.71 -21.69
C SER A 203 8.28 -3.86 -21.72
N ASP A 204 9.39 -3.72 -20.98
CA ASP A 204 10.43 -4.71 -20.74
C ASP A 204 10.19 -5.54 -19.45
N GLY A 205 9.12 -5.26 -18.71
CA GLY A 205 8.83 -5.87 -17.41
C GLY A 205 9.62 -5.28 -16.24
N GLY A 206 10.46 -4.26 -16.45
CA GLY A 206 11.17 -3.55 -15.41
C GLY A 206 10.31 -2.50 -14.69
N PRO A 207 10.74 -1.96 -13.53
CA PRO A 207 10.01 -0.90 -12.86
C PRO A 207 10.10 0.42 -13.64
N GLU A 208 8.95 1.08 -13.86
CA GLU A 208 8.87 2.41 -14.48
C GLU A 208 8.15 3.42 -13.58
N ALA A 209 8.52 4.70 -13.72
CA ALA A 209 7.78 5.79 -13.10
C ALA A 209 6.34 5.82 -13.61
N PHE A 210 5.36 5.80 -12.71
CA PHE A 210 3.98 6.05 -13.07
C PHE A 210 3.83 7.53 -13.46
N LYS A 211 3.99 7.82 -14.75
CA LYS A 211 3.75 9.15 -15.33
C LYS A 211 2.27 9.26 -15.69
N ILE A 212 1.55 10.15 -14.99
CA ILE A 212 0.21 10.61 -15.38
C ILE A 212 0.37 11.71 -16.42
#